data_AF-A0A6B0Z028-F1
#
_entry.id   AF-A0A6B0Z028-F1
#
_cell.length_a   1.000
_cell.length_b   1.000
_cell.length_c   1.000
_cell.angle_alpha   90.00
_cell.angle_beta   90.00
_cell.angle_gamma   90.00
#
_symmetry.space_group_name_H-M   'P 1'
#
loop_
_entity.id
_entity.type
_entity.pdbx_description
1 polymer ?
#
loop_
_entity_poly.entity_id
_entity_poly.type
_entity_poly.pdbx_seq_one_letter_code
_entity_poly.pdbx_strand_id
1 'polypeptide(L)'
;MNTMTLNELDDDLVAKIRRVARRDDSTENEAALKLLRKGAELDEEAPSNGKVGNSLDDFIGTMTPEEAAEIDAAVRELRTVDESMWR
;
A
#
# COMPACT_ATOMS: atom_id res chain seq x y z
N MET A 1 -12.73 -18.40 22.01
CA MET A 1 -11.34 -18.49 21.51
C MET A 1 -11.09 -19.91 21.09
N ASN A 2 -10.93 -20.14 19.79
CA ASN A 2 -10.46 -21.44 19.30
C ASN A 2 -8.96 -21.35 19.09
N THR A 3 -8.24 -22.32 19.65
CA THR A 3 -6.78 -22.42 19.50
C THR A 3 -6.48 -23.63 18.63
N MET A 4 -5.60 -23.45 17.66
CA MET A 4 -5.11 -24.52 16.79
C MET A 4 -3.59 -24.45 16.75
N THR A 5 -2.94 -25.61 16.83
CA THR A 5 -1.49 -25.73 16.66
C THR A 5 -1.17 -26.05 15.21
N LEU A 6 -0.31 -25.25 14.59
CA LEU A 6 0.26 -25.56 13.28
C LEU A 6 1.49 -26.44 13.48
N ASN A 7 1.53 -27.59 12.82
CA ASN A 7 2.68 -28.51 12.85
C ASN A 7 3.32 -28.56 11.45
N GLU A 8 4.55 -29.08 11.37
CA GLU A 8 5.25 -29.34 10.11
C GLU A 8 5.48 -28.10 9.23
N LEU A 9 5.75 -26.96 9.86
CA LEU A 9 6.16 -25.76 9.14
C LEU A 9 7.57 -25.94 8.60
N ASP A 10 7.74 -25.83 7.29
CA ASP A 10 9.06 -25.82 6.66
C ASP A 10 9.82 -24.52 6.99
N ASP A 11 11.15 -24.57 6.82
CA ASP A 11 12.04 -23.46 7.15
C ASP A 11 11.73 -22.18 6.36
N ASP A 12 11.26 -22.31 5.12
CA ASP A 12 10.91 -21.16 4.27
C ASP A 12 9.66 -20.45 4.79
N LEU A 13 8.65 -21.22 5.20
CA LEU A 13 7.43 -20.71 5.81
C LEU A 13 7.71 -20.03 7.15
N VAL A 14 8.54 -20.64 8.01
CA VAL A 14 8.98 -20.01 9.28
C VAL A 14 9.74 -18.71 9.01
N ALA A 15 10.67 -18.71 8.04
CA ALA A 15 11.40 -17.52 7.65
C ALA A 15 10.47 -16.43 7.09
N LYS A 16 9.41 -16.81 6.36
CA LYS A 16 8.40 -15.88 5.86
C LYS A 16 7.59 -15.25 7.00
N ILE A 17 7.10 -16.05 7.95
CA ILE A 17 6.33 -15.58 9.11
C ILE A 17 7.15 -14.56 9.91
N ARG A 18 8.41 -14.88 10.23
CA ARG A 18 9.32 -13.98 10.96
C ARG A 18 9.54 -12.65 10.25
N ARG A 19 9.67 -12.68 8.92
CA ARG A 19 9.85 -11.47 8.11
C ARG A 19 8.62 -10.57 8.16
N VAL A 20 7.43 -11.16 8.10
CA VAL A 20 6.16 -10.42 8.21
C VAL A 20 6.02 -9.83 9.62
N ALA A 21 6.30 -10.62 10.66
CA ALA A 21 6.30 -10.17 12.05
C ALA A 21 7.21 -8.94 12.24
N ARG A 22 8.46 -9.00 11.77
CA ARG A 22 9.41 -7.89 11.84
C ARG A 22 8.98 -6.65 11.05
N ARG A 23 8.46 -6.84 9.84
CA ARG A 23 8.03 -5.73 8.98
C ARG A 23 6.86 -4.96 9.60
N ASP A 24 5.95 -5.68 10.25
CA ASP A 24 4.70 -5.13 10.78
C ASP A 24 4.78 -4.84 12.30
N ASP A 25 5.96 -4.95 12.92
CA ASP A 25 6.19 -4.85 14.38
C ASP A 25 5.19 -5.68 15.21
N SER A 26 4.95 -6.92 14.79
CA SER A 26 3.97 -7.85 15.36
C SER A 26 4.60 -9.16 15.80
N THR A 27 3.86 -9.97 16.56
CA THR A 27 4.31 -11.30 16.98
C THR A 27 4.27 -12.30 15.83
N GLU A 28 5.05 -13.39 15.93
CA GLU A 28 5.01 -14.48 14.93
C GLU A 28 3.60 -15.09 14.79
N ASN A 29 2.84 -15.17 15.87
CA ASN A 29 1.48 -15.71 15.85
C ASN A 29 0.49 -14.79 15.14
N GLU A 30 0.59 -13.47 15.36
CA GLU A 30 -0.23 -12.48 14.63
C GLU A 30 0.11 -12.49 13.14
N ALA A 31 1.40 -12.56 12.80
CA ALA A 31 1.86 -12.68 11.42
C ALA A 31 1.36 -13.97 10.75
N ALA A 32 1.41 -15.11 11.45
CA ALA A 32 0.89 -16.38 10.95
C ALA A 32 -0.63 -16.31 10.72
N LEU A 33 -1.37 -15.73 11.68
CA LEU A 33 -2.83 -15.56 11.55
C LEU A 33 -3.19 -14.64 10.37
N LYS A 34 -2.45 -13.55 10.18
CA LYS A 34 -2.61 -12.65 9.03
C LYS A 34 -2.37 -13.36 7.70
N LEU A 35 -1.32 -14.17 7.61
CA LEU A 35 -1.03 -14.95 6.40
C LEU A 35 -2.12 -16.00 6.12
N LEU A 36 -2.63 -16.67 7.16
CA LEU A 36 -3.72 -17.64 7.03
C LEU A 36 -5.03 -16.97 6.58
N ARG A 37 -5.40 -15.83 7.18
CA ARG A 37 -6.58 -15.06 6.78
C ARG A 37 -6.48 -14.60 5.33
N LYS A 38 -5.33 -14.06 4.94
CA LYS A 38 -5.06 -13.65 3.56
C LYS A 38 -5.17 -14.83 2.58
N GLY A 39 -4.58 -15.99 2.91
CA GLY A 39 -4.63 -17.19 2.07
C GLY A 39 -6.02 -17.83 1.99
N ALA A 40 -6.85 -17.64 3.02
CA ALA A 40 -8.23 -18.08 3.05
C ALA A 40 -9.22 -17.03 2.47
N GLU A 41 -8.71 -15.91 1.93
CA GLU A 41 -9.52 -14.80 1.41
C GLU A 41 -10.49 -14.20 2.44
N LEU A 42 -10.11 -14.23 3.72
CA LEU A 42 -10.89 -13.73 4.86
C LEU A 42 -10.48 -12.31 5.31
N ASP A 43 -9.52 -11.70 4.61
CA ASP A 43 -9.20 -10.29 4.80
C ASP A 43 -10.09 -9.45 3.87
N GLU A 44 -11.17 -8.89 4.44
CA GLU A 44 -12.05 -7.92 3.77
C GLU A 44 -11.33 -6.60 3.41
N GLU A 45 -10.16 -6.36 4.02
CA GLU A 45 -9.28 -5.22 3.79
C GLU A 45 -8.22 -5.46 2.72
N ALA A 46 -8.45 -6.31 1.72
CA ALA A 46 -7.68 -6.15 0.50
C ALA A 46 -8.22 -4.87 -0.19
N PRO A 47 -7.56 -3.69 -0.13
CA PRO A 47 -7.80 -2.70 -1.15
C PRO A 47 -7.54 -3.43 -2.46
N SER A 48 -8.52 -3.39 -3.36
CA SER A 48 -8.38 -3.92 -4.71
C SER A 48 -6.97 -3.59 -5.21
N ASN A 49 -6.18 -4.61 -5.54
CA ASN A 49 -4.85 -4.49 -6.16
C ASN A 49 -4.99 -3.88 -7.57
N GLY A 50 -5.50 -2.65 -7.64
CA GLY A 50 -6.02 -2.01 -8.85
C GLY A 50 -6.05 -0.49 -8.78
N LYS A 51 -5.46 0.13 -7.75
CA LYS A 51 -5.17 1.57 -7.77
C LYS A 51 -3.67 1.78 -7.60
N VAL A 52 -2.96 1.69 -8.73
CA VAL A 52 -1.58 2.17 -8.89
C VAL A 52 -1.43 3.63 -8.39
N GLY A 53 -2.53 4.39 -8.30
CA GLY A 53 -2.54 5.76 -7.82
C GLY A 53 -2.23 5.93 -6.33
N ASN A 54 -2.72 5.07 -5.45
CA ASN A 54 -2.77 5.39 -4.01
C ASN A 54 -1.69 4.72 -3.16
N SER A 55 -0.90 3.81 -3.74
CA SER A 55 0.11 3.07 -2.98
C SER A 55 1.33 3.90 -2.58
N LEU A 56 1.47 5.11 -3.14
CA LEU A 56 2.56 6.04 -2.83
C LEU A 56 2.11 7.23 -1.99
N ASP A 57 0.80 7.40 -1.77
CA ASP A 57 0.20 8.53 -1.05
C ASP A 57 0.78 8.66 0.37
N ASP A 58 1.01 7.54 1.05
CA ASP A 58 1.62 7.51 2.39
C ASP A 58 3.10 7.93 2.39
N PHE A 59 3.79 7.83 1.24
CA PHE A 59 5.22 8.16 1.10
C PHE A 59 5.45 9.59 0.64
N ILE A 60 4.63 10.09 -0.29
CA ILE A 60 4.80 11.42 -0.91
C ILE A 60 3.80 12.48 -0.41
N GLY A 61 2.83 12.07 0.39
CA GLY A 61 1.71 12.92 0.81
C GLY A 61 0.65 13.06 -0.30
N THR A 62 -0.53 13.52 0.09
CA THR A 62 -1.65 13.76 -0.84
C THR A 62 -1.99 15.24 -0.91
N MET A 63 -2.38 15.70 -2.09
CA MET A 63 -2.92 17.03 -2.29
C MET A 63 -4.45 16.98 -2.17
N THR A 64 -5.04 17.93 -1.45
CA THR A 64 -6.49 18.07 -1.42
C THR A 64 -7.01 18.57 -2.77
N PRO A 65 -8.29 18.33 -3.13
CA PRO A 65 -8.88 18.90 -4.34
C PRO A 65 -8.75 20.43 -4.41
N GLU A 66 -8.80 21.10 -3.26
CA GLU A 66 -8.65 22.54 -3.13
C GLU A 66 -7.22 23.00 -3.45
N GLU A 67 -6.22 22.34 -2.86
CA GLU A 67 -4.80 22.62 -3.14
C GLU A 67 -4.46 22.38 -4.63
N ALA A 68 -5.03 21.32 -5.21
CA ALA A 68 -4.85 21.03 -6.63
C ALA A 68 -5.45 22.12 -7.52
N ALA A 69 -6.64 22.60 -7.18
CA ALA A 69 -7.31 23.68 -7.92
C ALA A 69 -6.55 25.01 -7.82
N GLU A 70 -5.99 25.34 -6.66
CA GLU A 70 -5.16 26.54 -6.46
C GLU A 70 -3.89 26.50 -7.31
N ILE A 71 -3.18 25.37 -7.33
CA ILE A 71 -1.97 25.19 -8.15
C ILE A 71 -2.32 25.27 -9.62
N ASP A 72 -3.37 24.59 -10.07
CA ASP A 72 -3.80 24.61 -11.48
C ASP A 72 -4.21 26.01 -11.94
N ALA A 73 -4.82 26.81 -11.06
CA ALA A 73 -5.12 28.21 -11.34
C ALA A 73 -3.83 29.04 -11.47
N ALA A 74 -2.87 28.85 -10.57
CA ALA A 74 -1.61 29.60 -10.56
C ALA A 74 -0.73 29.32 -11.78
N VAL A 75 -0.70 28.09 -12.30
CA VAL A 75 0.16 27.71 -13.45
C VAL A 75 -0.54 27.81 -14.80
N ARG A 76 -1.82 28.21 -14.85
CA ARG A 76 -2.63 28.23 -16.08
C ARG A 76 -1.96 29.01 -17.21
N GLU A 77 -1.41 30.18 -16.91
CA GLU A 77 -0.76 31.04 -17.91
C GLU A 77 0.53 30.43 -18.47
N LEU A 78 1.21 29.59 -17.67
CA LEU A 78 2.45 28.89 -18.04
C LEU A 78 2.20 27.63 -18.90
N ARG A 79 0.95 27.18 -19.00
CA ARG A 79 0.57 26.00 -19.80
C ARG A 79 0.34 26.32 -21.28
N THR A 80 0.35 27.60 -21.66
CA THR A 80 0.22 28.00 -23.07
C THR A 80 1.58 27.91 -23.74
N VAL A 81 1.69 27.10 -24.80
CA VAL A 81 2.91 27.02 -25.60
C VAL A 81 3.09 28.33 -26.34
N ASP A 82 4.22 28.99 -26.12
CA ASP A 82 4.62 30.15 -26.91
C ASP A 82 5.10 29.65 -28.29
N GLU A 83 4.22 29.74 -29.29
CA GLU A 83 4.52 29.35 -30.66
C GLU A 83 5.69 30.13 -31.27
N SER A 84 6.04 31.30 -30.73
CA SER A 84 7.18 32.09 -31.20
C SER A 84 8.53 31.50 -30.76
N MET A 85 8.56 30.69 -29.69
CA MET A 85 9.75 29.98 -29.22
C MET A 85 10.01 28.66 -29.98
N TRP A 86 9.09 28.23 -30.85
CA TRP A 86 9.18 26.96 -31.60
C TRP A 86 9.44 27.17 -33.12
N ARG A 87 9.80 28.38 -33.55
CA ARG A 87 10.30 28.67 -34.91
C ARG A 87 11.82 28.75 -34.93
#